data_AF-A0A061RIF3-F1
#
_entry.id   AF-A0A061RIF3-F1
#
_cell.length_a   1.000
_cell.length_b   1.000
_cell.length_c   1.000
_cell.angle_alpha   90.00
_cell.angle_beta   90.00
_cell.angle_gamma   90.00
#
_symmetry.space_group_name_H-M   'P 1'
#
loop_
_entity.id
_entity.type
_entity.pdbx_description
1 polymer ?
#
loop_
_entity_poly.entity_id
_entity_poly.type
_entity_poly.pdbx_seq_one_letter_code
_entity_poly.pdbx_strand_id
1 'polypeptide(L)' 'MVQAVEDVVGSVHPEMVNTRSSSKGNYISVQIGPVIVKNPDQVIEIFSLMKQDERLKWVM' A
#
# COMPACT_ATOMS: atom_id res chain seq x y z
N MET A 1 -0.54 -5.99 -0.74
CA MET A 1 -0.49 -4.53 -0.45
C MET A 1 0.61 -3.74 -1.20
N VAL A 2 1.92 -3.99 -1.01
CA VAL A 2 2.99 -3.21 -1.73
C VAL A 2 2.90 -3.38 -3.25
N GLN A 3 2.67 -4.62 -3.69
CA GLN A 3 2.54 -4.95 -5.11
C GLN A 3 1.42 -4.18 -5.82
N ALA A 4 0.30 -3.92 -5.14
CA ALA A 4 -0.80 -3.12 -5.71
C ALA A 4 -0.38 -1.67 -6.02
N VAL A 5 0.59 -1.12 -5.29
CA VAL A 5 1.16 0.20 -5.58
C VAL A 5 2.15 0.10 -6.75
N GLU A 6 2.96 -0.97 -6.76
CA GLU A 6 3.93 -1.21 -7.83
C GLU A 6 3.27 -1.44 -9.20
N ASP A 7 2.11 -2.08 -9.23
CA ASP A 7 1.36 -2.34 -10.45
C ASP A 7 0.84 -1.05 -11.12
N VAL A 8 0.55 0.00 -10.34
CA VAL A 8 -0.04 1.26 -10.87
C VAL A 8 1.01 2.34 -11.10
N VAL A 9 1.99 2.47 -10.19
CA VAL A 9 2.97 3.57 -10.22
C VAL A 9 4.34 3.10 -10.73
N GLY A 10 4.58 1.79 -10.79
CA GLY A 10 5.87 1.19 -11.12
C GLY A 10 6.68 0.87 -9.86
N SER A 11 7.97 0.51 -10.03
CA SER A 11 8.83 0.07 -8.92
C SER A 11 8.87 1.08 -7.77
N VAL A 12 8.48 0.62 -6.58
CA VAL A 12 8.59 1.37 -5.33
C VAL A 12 9.92 1.03 -4.68
N HIS A 13 10.66 2.05 -4.22
CA HIS A 13 11.93 1.78 -3.55
C HIS A 13 11.68 1.21 -2.14
N PRO A 14 12.47 0.23 -1.67
CA PRO A 14 12.27 -0.39 -0.35
C PRO A 14 12.27 0.63 0.80
N GLU A 15 13.04 1.72 0.68
CA GLU A 15 13.10 2.81 1.66
C GLU A 15 11.78 3.58 1.81
N MET A 16 10.90 3.51 0.80
CA MET A 16 9.57 4.14 0.82
C MET A 16 8.52 3.25 1.48
N VAL A 17 8.88 2.02 1.85
CA VAL A 17 7.98 1.05 2.50
C VAL A 17 8.34 0.95 3.97
N ASN A 18 7.53 1.59 4.81
CA ASN A 18 7.66 1.49 6.25
C ASN A 18 6.65 0.48 6.80
N THR A 19 7.16 -0.59 7.42
CA THR A 19 6.32 -1.61 8.05
C THR A 19 6.49 -1.58 9.57
N ARG A 20 5.37 -1.50 10.28
CA ARG A 20 5.33 -1.58 11.74
C ARG A 20 4.47 -2.75 12.17
N SER A 21 5.03 -3.65 12.98
CA SER A 21 4.26 -4.70 13.62
C SER A 21 3.39 -4.14 14.75
N SER A 22 2.18 -4.66 14.86
CA SER A 22 1.30 -4.36 16.00
C SER A 22 1.85 -4.97 17.29
N SER A 23 1.52 -4.39 18.44
CA SER A 23 1.98 -4.85 19.76
C SER A 23 1.60 -6.31 20.09
N LYS A 24 0.55 -6.84 19.46
CA LYS A 24 0.10 -8.24 19.63
C LYS A 24 0.57 -9.17 18.49
N GLY A 25 1.31 -8.66 17.51
CA GLY A 25 1.84 -9.44 16.37
C GLY A 25 0.82 -9.86 15.31
N ASN A 26 -0.49 -9.66 15.54
CA ASN A 26 -1.55 -10.12 14.63
C ASN A 26 -1.70 -9.28 13.35
N TYR A 27 -1.21 -8.04 13.38
CA TYR A 27 -1.34 -7.09 12.28
C TYR A 27 -0.02 -6.40 11.98
N ILE A 28 0.14 -6.01 10.72
CA ILE A 28 1.24 -5.21 10.21
C ILE A 28 0.64 -3.95 9.60
N SER A 29 1.04 -2.79 10.11
CA SER A 29 0.77 -1.52 9.47
C SER A 29 1.83 -1.28 8.41
N VAL A 30 1.40 -1.13 7.16
CA VAL A 30 2.29 -0.82 6.04
C VAL A 30 1.98 0.59 5.56
N GLN A 31 2.97 1.46 5.61
CA GLN A 31 2.92 2.80 5.05
C GLN A 31 3.83 2.84 3.83
N ILE A 32 3.28 3.22 2.68
CA ILE A 32 4.05 3.39 1.44
C ILE A 32 4.07 4.89 1.11
N GLY A 33 5.25 5.51 1.07
CA GLY A 33 5.36 6.88 0.55
C GLY A 33 6.63 7.65 0.91
N PRO A 34 6.82 8.84 0.29
CA PRO A 34 5.88 9.53 -0.60
C PRO A 34 5.84 8.95 -2.03
N VAL A 35 4.62 8.72 -2.55
CA VAL A 35 4.39 8.21 -3.91
C VAL A 35 3.91 9.36 -4.80
N ILE A 36 4.57 9.57 -5.94
CA ILE A 36 4.18 10.59 -6.92
C ILE A 36 3.16 9.98 -7.87
N VAL A 37 1.92 10.43 -7.77
CA VAL A 37 0.84 10.07 -8.71
C VAL A 37 0.69 11.15 -9.77
N LYS A 38 0.47 10.74 -11.02
CA LYS A 38 0.25 11.66 -12.14
C LYS A 38 -1.22 12.10 -12.21
N ASN A 39 -2.12 11.17 -11.91
CA ASN A 39 -3.56 11.36 -12.00
C ASN A 39 -4.25 10.89 -10.70
N PRO A 40 -5.38 11.50 -10.32
CA PRO A 40 -6.16 11.06 -9.16
C PRO A 40 -6.73 9.66 -9.34
N ASP A 41 -7.00 9.22 -10.56
CA ASP A 41 -7.51 7.87 -10.85
C ASP A 41 -6.56 6.75 -10.42
N GLN A 42 -5.25 7.01 -10.46
CA GLN A 42 -4.25 6.04 -10.00
C GLN A 42 -4.42 5.73 -8.51
N VAL A 43 -4.81 6.72 -7.71
CA VAL A 43 -5.06 6.52 -6.27
C VAL A 43 -6.26 5.57 -6.08
N ILE A 44 -7.34 5.78 -6.84
CA ILE A 44 -8.54 4.95 -6.78
C ILE A 44 -8.21 3.51 -7.20
N GLU A 45 -7.41 3.35 -8.26
CA GLU A 45 -6.99 2.04 -8.77
C GLU A 45 -6.13 1.28 -7.76
N ILE A 46 -5.16 1.96 -7.12
CA ILE A 46 -4.36 1.39 -6.03
C ILE A 46 -5.27 0.89 -4.91
N PHE A 47 -6.21 1.72 -4.44
CA PHE A 47 -7.13 1.32 -3.37
C PHE A 47 -8.02 0.15 -3.78
N SER A 48 -8.44 0.08 -5.05
CA SER A 48 -9.22 -1.03 -5.59
C SER A 48 -8.41 -2.34 -5.56
N LEU A 49 -7.17 -2.32 -6.06
CA LEU A 49 -6.26 -3.47 -6.03
C LEU A 49 -5.90 -3.88 -4.61
N MET A 50 -5.67 -2.94 -3.70
CA MET A 50 -5.42 -3.24 -2.29
C MET A 50 -6.62 -3.93 -1.64
N LYS A 51 -7.85 -3.53 -1.98
CA LYS A 51 -9.08 -4.15 -1.46
C LYS A 51 -9.31 -5.59 -1.94
N GLN A 52 -8.68 -6.01 -3.03
CA GLN A 52 -8.73 -7.41 -3.48
C GLN A 52 -7.92 -8.35 -2.57
N ASP A 53 -7.01 -7.80 -1.76
CA ASP A 53 -6.20 -8.58 -0.81
C ASP A 53 -7.03 -8.91 0.45
N GLU A 54 -7.42 -10.17 0.64
CA GLU A 54 -8.22 -10.64 1.78
C GLU A 54 -7.58 -10.38 3.16
N ARG A 55 -6.26 -10.13 3.19
CA ARG A 55 -5.51 -9.82 4.40
C ARG A 55 -5.73 -8.39 4.87
N LEU A 56 -6.24 -7.52 4.00
CA LEU A 56 -6.55 -6.13 4.34
C LEU A 56 -7.71 -6.07 5.33
N LYS A 57 -7.43 -5.57 6.54
CA LYS A 57 -8.47 -5.34 7.56
C LYS A 57 -8.90 -3.89 7.66
N TRP A 58 -7.96 -2.97 7.49
CA TRP A 58 -8.20 -1.54 7.60
C TRP A 58 -7.40 -0.81 6.52
N VAL A 59 -8.01 0.21 5.94
CA VAL A 59 -7.38 1.12 4.99
C VAL A 59 -7.78 2.54 5.38
N MET A 60 -6.84 3.48 5.28
CA MET A 60 -7.02 4.90 5.62
C MET A 60 -6.68 5.75 4.40
#